data_AF-A0AAV3YJX7-F1
#
_entry.id   AF-A0AAV3YJX7-F1
#
_cell.length_a   1.000
_cell.length_b   1.000
_cell.length_c   1.000
_cell.angle_alpha   90.00
_cell.angle_beta   90.00
_cell.angle_gamma   90.00
#
_symmetry.space_group_name_H-M   'P 1'
#
loop_
_entity.id
_entity.type
_entity.pdbx_description
1 polymer ?
#
loop_
_entity_poly.entity_id
_entity_poly.type
_entity_poly.pdbx_seq_one_letter_code
_entity_poly.pdbx_strand_id
1 'polypeptide(L)'
;MHYCIKGSGGSSGRAVGYHPRDPGFDSQSGSSQIFFSPRCPPSTKWVARSLKTRRKLTRDKYKITTNMDKKRSQSKRPIILAILGELPLVFISLAVGLGIGLNYIDVVNNINHQRRTKSATGTYSYAAVVADSKTASGIGTDIMARKRGNAIDAAVASLFATGIINAHSCGLGGGSVFVIYDSEKDEWHAINSKATAPGAASEDLYVEDKDRSYIEHLGGMASGVPGEVMGLWEIHRRLGKLPWSDVVSLSIKLCQEGVPLTKAMRFAVRTKLISEKHKQDFAPYFDEKGDVKPVGSLIQLPKLAKTFQAILDDPTSFYNGSLAKDIVADIQEEGKLPSCIFTCL
;
A
#
# COMPACT_ATOMS: atom_id res chain seq x y z
N MET A 1 -1.71 4.16 18.86
CA MET A 1 -0.57 3.25 18.60
C MET A 1 -1.12 1.84 18.39
N HIS A 2 -0.70 1.15 17.34
CA HIS A 2 -0.97 -0.29 17.15
C HIS A 2 0.33 -0.99 16.75
N TYR A 3 0.67 -2.08 17.43
CA TYR A 3 1.83 -2.92 17.09
C TYR A 3 1.35 -4.16 16.34
N CYS A 4 1.98 -4.49 15.23
CA CYS A 4 1.80 -5.77 14.55
C CYS A 4 2.94 -6.72 14.97
N ILE A 5 2.68 -7.59 15.96
CA ILE A 5 3.66 -8.59 16.41
C ILE A 5 3.45 -9.88 15.62
N LYS A 6 4.49 -10.30 14.87
CA LYS A 6 4.52 -11.61 14.19
C LYS A 6 5.13 -12.66 15.13
N GLY A 7 4.38 -13.70 15.46
CA GLY A 7 4.76 -14.66 16.51
C GLY A 7 5.29 -16.00 16.02
N SER A 8 6.61 -16.20 16.13
CA SER A 8 7.30 -17.50 16.30
C SER A 8 8.79 -17.22 16.63
N GLY A 9 9.50 -18.01 17.44
CA GLY A 9 9.07 -19.11 18.31
C GLY A 9 10.27 -19.85 18.91
N GLY A 10 10.48 -19.72 20.23
CA GLY A 10 11.32 -20.66 21.01
C GLY A 10 12.84 -20.67 20.78
N SER A 11 13.58 -19.73 21.38
CA SER A 11 14.89 -20.04 21.97
C SER A 11 15.15 -19.17 23.22
N SER A 12 15.93 -19.67 24.18
CA SER A 12 16.02 -19.13 25.54
C SER A 12 17.15 -18.11 25.74
N GLY A 13 16.86 -16.84 25.46
CA GLY A 13 17.71 -15.71 25.86
C GLY A 13 17.30 -15.12 27.21
N ARG A 14 18.24 -14.95 28.15
CA ARG A 14 17.99 -14.24 29.42
C ARG A 14 17.95 -12.73 29.17
N ALA A 15 16.93 -12.06 29.68
CA ALA A 15 16.85 -10.60 29.65
C ALA A 15 17.92 -9.98 30.57
N VAL A 16 18.66 -9.00 30.05
CA VAL A 16 19.51 -8.10 30.82
C VAL A 16 19.09 -6.68 30.42
N GLY A 17 18.49 -5.94 31.35
CA GLY A 17 18.05 -4.57 31.09
C GLY A 17 19.21 -3.58 31.20
N TYR A 18 19.23 -2.59 30.30
CA TYR A 18 20.10 -1.42 30.42
C TYR A 18 19.33 -0.14 30.07
N HIS A 19 19.55 0.90 30.86
CA HIS A 19 19.09 2.27 30.63
C HIS A 19 20.29 3.23 30.87
N PRO A 20 20.23 4.50 30.42
CA PRO A 20 21.37 5.08 29.71
C PRO A 20 22.21 6.07 30.54
N ARG A 21 23.40 6.39 29.99
CA ARG A 21 23.96 7.76 29.98
C ARG A 21 25.22 7.90 29.09
N ASP A 22 25.09 8.80 28.12
CA ASP A 22 26.10 9.77 27.64
C ASP A 22 27.47 9.23 27.11
N PRO A 23 28.38 10.09 26.61
CA PRO A 23 28.22 10.53 25.23
C PRO A 23 29.49 10.51 24.35
N GLY A 24 29.28 10.48 23.03
CA GLY A 24 30.20 11.02 22.03
C GLY A 24 31.33 10.11 21.54
N PHE A 25 31.39 9.95 20.21
CA PHE A 25 32.66 9.93 19.48
C PHE A 25 32.44 10.36 18.02
N ASP A 26 33.43 11.01 17.41
CA ASP A 26 33.37 11.45 16.02
C ASP A 26 33.37 10.28 15.04
N SER A 27 32.76 10.48 13.87
CA SER A 27 33.13 9.77 12.64
C SER A 27 33.11 10.70 11.44
N GLN A 28 34.09 10.55 10.56
CA GLN A 28 34.43 11.52 9.52
C GLN A 28 33.72 11.25 8.18
N SER A 29 33.86 12.21 7.28
CA SER A 29 33.54 12.16 5.85
C SER A 29 33.73 10.80 5.17
N GLY A 30 32.68 10.33 4.48
CA GLY A 30 32.69 9.09 3.67
C GLY A 30 31.91 9.24 2.36
N SER A 31 32.23 10.28 1.57
CA SER A 31 31.53 10.60 0.32
C SER A 31 31.80 9.58 -0.80
N SER A 32 30.75 8.94 -1.31
CA SER A 32 30.80 8.02 -2.46
C SER A 32 29.69 8.31 -3.47
N GLN A 33 29.93 9.22 -4.42
CA GLN A 33 29.12 9.32 -5.63
C GLN A 33 29.62 8.30 -6.66
N ILE A 34 28.71 7.57 -7.32
CA ILE A 34 29.03 6.75 -8.50
C ILE A 34 28.02 7.05 -9.61
N PHE A 35 28.48 7.77 -10.64
CA PHE A 35 27.79 7.91 -11.93
C PHE A 35 28.00 6.65 -12.77
N PHE A 36 26.96 6.15 -13.47
CA PHE A 36 27.16 5.28 -14.64
C PHE A 36 26.05 5.35 -15.70
N SER A 37 26.39 5.88 -16.87
CA SER A 37 25.70 5.75 -18.18
C SER A 37 26.56 6.47 -19.25
N PRO A 38 26.43 6.26 -20.58
CA PRO A 38 25.75 5.18 -21.33
C PRO A 38 26.69 4.44 -22.33
N ARG A 39 26.21 3.32 -22.94
CA ARG A 39 26.40 3.05 -24.40
C ARG A 39 25.58 1.88 -25.00
N CYS A 40 25.43 1.93 -26.32
CA CYS A 40 24.70 1.07 -27.29
C CYS A 40 25.22 1.46 -28.72
N PRO A 41 24.82 0.92 -29.91
CA PRO A 41 24.23 -0.38 -30.32
C PRO A 41 25.37 -1.28 -30.92
N PRO A 42 25.39 -1.93 -32.14
CA PRO A 42 24.41 -2.18 -33.24
C PRO A 42 23.37 -3.29 -32.92
N SER A 43 22.39 -3.70 -33.75
CA SER A 43 21.92 -3.40 -35.14
C SER A 43 22.45 -4.23 -36.36
N THR A 44 21.56 -5.06 -36.95
CA THR A 44 21.61 -5.56 -38.35
C THR A 44 20.19 -5.94 -38.83
N LYS A 45 19.99 -6.19 -40.14
CA LYS A 45 18.68 -6.13 -40.83
C LYS A 45 18.45 -7.24 -41.89
N TRP A 46 17.20 -7.71 -41.99
CA TRP A 46 16.59 -8.41 -43.16
C TRP A 46 17.20 -9.82 -43.45
N VAL A 47 16.72 -10.71 -44.34
CA VAL A 47 15.79 -10.66 -45.49
C VAL A 47 14.88 -11.91 -45.50
N ALA A 48 13.67 -11.84 -46.08
CA ALA A 48 12.81 -13.01 -46.36
C ALA A 48 12.82 -13.40 -47.84
N ARG A 49 12.85 -14.70 -48.18
CA ARG A 49 12.43 -15.19 -49.51
C ARG A 49 12.03 -16.67 -49.54
N SER A 50 10.96 -16.95 -50.30
CA SER A 50 10.50 -18.27 -50.72
C SER A 50 11.10 -18.63 -52.09
N LEU A 51 11.25 -19.92 -52.41
CA LEU A 51 11.27 -20.41 -53.80
C LEU A 51 10.81 -21.87 -53.92
N LYS A 52 10.31 -22.26 -55.10
CA LYS A 52 9.76 -23.59 -55.42
C LYS A 52 10.55 -24.28 -56.55
N THR A 53 10.86 -25.57 -56.41
CA THR A 53 11.26 -26.48 -57.52
C THR A 53 10.92 -27.92 -57.10
N ARG A 54 9.90 -28.61 -57.65
CA ARG A 54 9.69 -29.21 -59.00
C ARG A 54 10.23 -30.66 -59.17
N ARG A 55 9.29 -31.61 -59.05
CA ARG A 55 9.12 -32.89 -59.81
C ARG A 55 10.32 -33.53 -60.53
N LYS A 56 10.61 -34.80 -60.18
CA LYS A 56 10.37 -36.07 -60.95
C LYS A 56 10.80 -37.24 -60.03
N LEU A 57 10.13 -38.39 -59.89
CA LEU A 57 9.26 -39.24 -60.73
C LEU A 57 10.00 -40.18 -61.70
N THR A 58 10.39 -41.34 -61.18
CA THR A 58 10.58 -42.61 -61.91
C THR A 58 10.18 -43.78 -60.99
N ARG A 59 9.36 -44.72 -61.49
CA ARG A 59 9.28 -46.09 -60.96
C ARG A 59 10.49 -46.88 -61.47
N ASP A 60 10.96 -47.90 -60.75
CA ASP A 60 10.93 -49.22 -61.37
C ASP A 60 10.92 -50.43 -60.41
N LYS A 61 10.54 -51.57 -61.00
CA LYS A 61 10.34 -52.93 -60.48
C LYS A 61 11.17 -53.37 -59.25
N TYR A 62 10.49 -54.05 -58.32
CA TYR A 62 11.05 -55.22 -57.63
C TYR A 62 10.26 -56.47 -58.03
N LYS A 63 10.95 -57.58 -58.32
CA LYS A 63 10.33 -58.86 -58.69
C LYS A 63 9.76 -59.56 -57.46
N ILE A 64 8.55 -60.08 -57.57
CA ILE A 64 8.05 -61.12 -56.66
C ILE A 64 8.60 -62.46 -57.15
N THR A 65 9.29 -63.19 -56.27
CA THR A 65 9.58 -64.61 -56.45
C THR A 65 9.09 -65.35 -55.21
N THR A 66 7.90 -65.95 -55.32
CA THR A 66 7.38 -66.85 -54.30
C THR A 66 8.18 -68.16 -54.32
N ASN A 67 8.64 -68.61 -53.16
CA ASN A 67 9.13 -69.97 -52.98
C ASN A 67 8.56 -70.55 -51.68
N MET A 68 8.28 -71.85 -51.68
CA MET A 68 7.31 -72.46 -50.77
C MET A 68 7.88 -72.89 -49.42
N ASP A 69 6.93 -73.01 -48.47
CA ASP A 69 6.95 -73.80 -47.24
C ASP A 69 8.25 -74.04 -46.46
N LYS A 70 8.26 -73.44 -45.25
CA LYS A 70 8.81 -74.11 -44.06
C LYS A 70 7.94 -73.80 -42.84
N LYS A 71 7.02 -74.71 -42.50
CA LYS A 71 6.33 -74.71 -41.20
C LYS A 71 7.39 -74.78 -40.08
N ARG A 72 7.62 -73.66 -39.39
CA ARG A 72 8.59 -73.55 -38.30
C ARG A 72 7.84 -73.29 -37.00
N SER A 73 8.06 -74.14 -35.99
CA SER A 73 7.33 -74.08 -34.72
C SER A 73 7.46 -72.70 -34.06
N GLN A 74 6.32 -72.02 -33.85
CA GLN A 74 6.28 -70.65 -33.38
C GLN A 74 6.43 -70.60 -31.85
N SER A 75 7.67 -70.71 -31.39
CA SER A 75 8.03 -70.51 -29.99
C SER A 75 7.50 -69.16 -29.48
N LYS A 76 6.68 -69.18 -28.42
CA LYS A 76 6.11 -67.96 -27.80
C LYS A 76 7.13 -67.10 -27.04
N ARG A 77 8.37 -67.58 -26.89
CA ARG A 77 9.44 -66.95 -26.07
C ARG A 77 9.77 -65.47 -26.44
N PRO A 78 9.86 -65.02 -27.71
CA PRO A 78 10.24 -63.63 -28.00
C PRO A 78 9.14 -62.63 -27.65
N ILE A 79 7.86 -63.02 -27.71
CA ILE A 79 6.73 -62.16 -27.32
C ILE A 79 6.75 -61.93 -25.80
N ILE A 80 7.03 -62.98 -25.02
CA ILE A 80 7.13 -62.92 -23.56
C ILE A 80 8.30 -62.00 -23.15
N LEU A 81 9.46 -62.08 -23.83
CA LEU A 81 10.60 -61.22 -23.58
C LEU A 81 10.33 -59.73 -23.91
N ALA A 82 9.59 -59.44 -24.99
CA ALA A 82 9.20 -58.08 -25.32
C ALA A 82 8.31 -57.45 -24.23
N ILE A 83 7.29 -58.18 -23.76
CA ILE A 83 6.38 -57.71 -22.70
C ILE A 83 7.13 -57.48 -21.37
N LEU A 84 8.13 -58.33 -21.05
CA LEU A 84 8.99 -58.16 -19.89
C LEU A 84 9.95 -56.96 -20.00
N GLY A 85 10.30 -56.52 -21.21
CA GLY A 85 11.17 -55.36 -21.45
C GLY A 85 10.49 -54.00 -21.24
N GLU A 86 9.19 -53.90 -21.53
CA GLU A 86 8.42 -52.65 -21.40
C GLU A 86 7.95 -52.38 -19.96
N LEU A 87 7.72 -53.44 -19.17
CA LEU A 87 7.26 -53.35 -17.77
C LEU A 87 8.13 -52.40 -16.91
N PRO A 88 9.48 -52.47 -16.92
CA PRO A 88 10.35 -51.51 -16.22
C PRO A 88 10.11 -50.06 -16.62
N LEU A 89 9.89 -49.76 -17.91
CA LEU A 89 9.68 -48.39 -18.39
C LEU A 89 8.33 -47.83 -17.92
N VAL A 90 7.29 -48.66 -17.87
CA VAL A 90 5.99 -48.32 -17.27
C VAL A 90 6.14 -48.05 -15.77
N PHE A 91 6.87 -48.89 -15.03
CA PHE A 91 7.11 -48.67 -13.60
C PHE A 91 7.93 -47.39 -13.32
N ILE A 92 8.97 -47.10 -14.12
CA ILE A 92 9.79 -45.88 -13.97
C ILE A 92 8.94 -44.63 -14.26
N SER A 93 8.18 -44.63 -15.36
CA SER A 93 7.33 -43.47 -15.70
C SER A 93 6.20 -43.25 -14.68
N LEU A 94 5.61 -44.32 -14.15
CA LEU A 94 4.63 -44.22 -13.05
C LEU A 94 5.28 -43.66 -11.77
N ALA A 95 6.47 -44.12 -11.40
CA ALA A 95 7.19 -43.67 -10.21
C ALA A 95 7.62 -42.20 -10.30
N VAL A 96 8.10 -41.75 -11.48
CA VAL A 96 8.42 -40.34 -11.73
C VAL A 96 7.17 -39.47 -11.68
N GLY A 97 6.06 -39.91 -12.30
CA GLY A 97 4.77 -39.21 -12.23
C GLY A 97 4.25 -39.09 -10.79
N LEU A 98 4.35 -40.16 -10.00
CA LEU A 98 3.97 -40.16 -8.59
C LEU A 98 4.87 -39.24 -7.75
N GLY A 99 6.19 -39.27 -7.96
CA GLY A 99 7.15 -38.44 -7.23
C GLY A 99 7.01 -36.94 -7.51
N ILE A 100 6.67 -36.57 -8.75
CA ILE A 100 6.33 -35.19 -9.13
C ILE A 100 4.98 -34.79 -8.51
N GLY A 101 3.97 -35.67 -8.59
CA GLY A 101 2.65 -35.42 -8.01
C GLY A 101 2.68 -35.23 -6.50
N LEU A 102 3.43 -36.06 -5.78
CA LEU A 102 3.60 -35.96 -4.33
C LEU A 102 4.35 -34.69 -3.92
N ASN A 103 5.47 -34.34 -4.58
CA ASN A 103 6.16 -33.07 -4.35
C ASN A 103 5.24 -31.86 -4.61
N TYR A 104 4.44 -31.89 -5.67
CA TYR A 104 3.50 -30.81 -5.97
C TYR A 104 2.41 -30.69 -4.89
N ILE A 105 1.87 -31.81 -4.42
CA ILE A 105 0.90 -31.85 -3.32
C ILE A 105 1.52 -31.32 -2.02
N ASP A 106 2.74 -31.74 -1.66
CA ASP A 106 3.42 -31.27 -0.44
C ASP A 106 3.77 -29.77 -0.50
N VAL A 107 4.24 -29.26 -1.66
CA VAL A 107 4.48 -27.82 -1.85
C VAL A 107 3.17 -27.03 -1.70
N VAL A 108 2.07 -27.47 -2.33
CA VAL A 108 0.77 -26.82 -2.21
C VAL A 108 0.21 -26.91 -0.79
N ASN A 109 0.36 -28.04 -0.10
CA ASN A 109 -0.06 -28.22 1.27
C ASN A 109 0.74 -27.33 2.24
N ASN A 110 2.05 -27.26 2.09
CA ASN A 110 2.92 -26.45 2.95
C ASN A 110 2.64 -24.95 2.77
N ILE A 111 2.43 -24.49 1.51
CA ILE A 111 1.95 -23.12 1.22
C ILE A 111 0.62 -22.81 1.91
N ASN A 112 -0.33 -23.75 1.91
CA ASN A 112 -1.62 -23.58 2.57
C ASN A 112 -1.51 -23.61 4.11
N HIS A 113 -0.64 -24.46 4.67
CA HIS A 113 -0.53 -24.67 6.11
C HIS A 113 0.24 -23.55 6.83
N GLN A 114 1.15 -22.86 6.13
CA GLN A 114 1.89 -21.70 6.62
C GLN A 114 1.05 -20.40 6.71
N ARG A 115 -0.12 -20.33 6.04
CA ARG A 115 -0.78 -19.05 5.72
C ARG A 115 -2.21 -18.92 6.27
N ARG A 116 -2.40 -19.07 7.59
CA ARG A 116 -3.67 -18.74 8.29
C ARG A 116 -3.42 -18.12 9.66
N THR A 117 -3.20 -16.81 9.71
CA THR A 117 -3.07 -16.05 10.96
C THR A 117 -4.44 -15.87 11.62
N LYS A 118 -4.61 -16.41 12.82
CA LYS A 118 -5.80 -16.18 13.66
C LYS A 118 -5.69 -14.86 14.42
N SER A 119 -6.82 -14.22 14.65
CA SER A 119 -7.00 -13.00 15.43
C SER A 119 -8.35 -13.03 16.15
N ALA A 120 -8.61 -12.08 17.05
CA ALA A 120 -9.92 -11.94 17.69
C ALA A 120 -11.06 -11.60 16.70
N THR A 121 -10.74 -11.03 15.54
CA THR A 121 -11.72 -10.60 14.51
C THR A 121 -11.87 -11.60 13.36
N GLY A 122 -11.12 -12.71 13.35
CA GLY A 122 -11.21 -13.74 12.31
C GLY A 122 -9.87 -14.42 11.99
N THR A 123 -9.89 -15.27 10.96
CA THR A 123 -8.69 -15.89 10.39
C THR A 123 -8.40 -15.30 9.02
N TYR A 124 -7.19 -14.75 8.84
CA TYR A 124 -6.76 -14.12 7.60
C TYR A 124 -5.63 -14.95 6.95
N SER A 125 -5.65 -15.05 5.62
CA SER A 125 -4.75 -15.97 4.87
C SER A 125 -3.70 -15.28 3.98
N TYR A 126 -3.81 -13.95 3.81
CA TYR A 126 -2.98 -13.20 2.85
C TYR A 126 -2.51 -11.87 3.42
N ALA A 127 -3.46 -11.03 3.86
CA ALA A 127 -3.21 -9.76 4.53
C ALA A 127 -4.41 -9.40 5.42
N ALA A 128 -4.25 -8.37 6.25
CA ALA A 128 -5.33 -7.76 7.03
C ALA A 128 -5.09 -6.25 7.12
N VAL A 129 -6.17 -5.46 7.19
CA VAL A 129 -6.14 -4.04 7.52
C VAL A 129 -7.02 -3.81 8.74
N VAL A 130 -6.52 -3.06 9.71
CA VAL A 130 -7.25 -2.69 10.92
C VAL A 130 -7.20 -1.17 11.06
N ALA A 131 -8.31 -0.51 10.76
CA ALA A 131 -8.54 0.90 11.02
C ALA A 131 -9.73 1.07 11.96
N ASP A 132 -9.88 2.29 12.48
CA ASP A 132 -10.97 2.70 13.40
C ASP A 132 -12.38 2.63 12.78
N SER A 133 -12.48 2.50 11.46
CA SER A 133 -13.73 2.34 10.72
C SER A 133 -13.71 1.14 9.77
N LYS A 134 -14.89 0.52 9.61
CA LYS A 134 -15.11 -0.58 8.67
C LYS A 134 -14.82 -0.16 7.22
N THR A 135 -15.16 1.08 6.86
CA THR A 135 -14.97 1.60 5.50
C THR A 135 -13.49 1.86 5.18
N ALA A 136 -12.72 2.49 6.09
CA ALA A 136 -11.27 2.65 5.89
C ALA A 136 -10.54 1.31 5.84
N SER A 137 -10.91 0.36 6.72
CA SER A 137 -10.38 -1.01 6.69
C SER A 137 -10.73 -1.74 5.38
N GLY A 138 -11.95 -1.55 4.86
CA GLY A 138 -12.41 -2.10 3.59
C GLY A 138 -11.66 -1.52 2.38
N ILE A 139 -11.40 -0.21 2.37
CA ILE A 139 -10.65 0.49 1.32
C ILE A 139 -9.21 -0.07 1.21
N GLY A 140 -8.47 -0.16 2.32
CA GLY A 140 -7.14 -0.76 2.32
C GLY A 140 -7.16 -2.26 1.98
N THR A 141 -8.21 -2.98 2.37
CA THR A 141 -8.41 -4.38 1.97
C THR A 141 -8.62 -4.51 0.46
N ASP A 142 -9.39 -3.62 -0.16
CA ASP A 142 -9.64 -3.63 -1.61
C ASP A 142 -8.41 -3.20 -2.43
N ILE A 143 -7.56 -2.31 -1.89
CA ILE A 143 -6.23 -2.01 -2.46
C ILE A 143 -5.39 -3.29 -2.60
N MET A 144 -5.25 -4.07 -1.53
CA MET A 144 -4.45 -5.31 -1.58
C MET A 144 -5.16 -6.44 -2.35
N ALA A 145 -6.45 -6.66 -2.12
CA ALA A 145 -7.18 -7.80 -2.66
C ALA A 145 -7.58 -7.62 -4.13
N ARG A 146 -7.92 -6.40 -4.57
CA ARG A 146 -8.40 -6.13 -5.94
C ARG A 146 -7.35 -5.40 -6.78
N LYS A 147 -6.78 -4.28 -6.30
CA LYS A 147 -5.74 -3.56 -7.04
C LYS A 147 -4.35 -4.22 -6.97
N ARG A 148 -4.14 -5.18 -6.06
CA ARG A 148 -2.86 -5.88 -5.81
C ARG A 148 -1.74 -4.94 -5.37
N GLY A 149 -2.09 -3.85 -4.70
CA GLY A 149 -1.15 -2.99 -3.97
C GLY A 149 -0.53 -3.72 -2.77
N ASN A 150 0.44 -3.07 -2.14
CA ASN A 150 1.12 -3.56 -0.94
C ASN A 150 0.54 -2.91 0.34
N ALA A 151 1.20 -3.13 1.48
CA ALA A 151 0.78 -2.60 2.77
C ALA A 151 0.85 -1.06 2.85
N ILE A 152 1.71 -0.40 2.07
CA ILE A 152 1.88 1.05 2.05
C ILE A 152 0.75 1.70 1.25
N ASP A 153 0.46 1.18 0.04
CA ASP A 153 -0.69 1.64 -0.76
C ASP A 153 -1.99 1.54 0.05
N ALA A 154 -2.14 0.44 0.80
CA ALA A 154 -3.30 0.18 1.64
C ALA A 154 -3.36 1.10 2.87
N ALA A 155 -2.24 1.33 3.55
CA ALA A 155 -2.17 2.23 4.70
C ALA A 155 -2.51 3.68 4.29
N VAL A 156 -1.97 4.16 3.17
CA VAL A 156 -2.25 5.51 2.65
C VAL A 156 -3.74 5.67 2.30
N ALA A 157 -4.32 4.71 1.56
CA ALA A 157 -5.75 4.73 1.24
C ALA A 157 -6.64 4.70 2.49
N SER A 158 -6.29 3.86 3.48
CA SER A 158 -7.02 3.76 4.75
C SER A 158 -6.89 5.03 5.62
N LEU A 159 -5.72 5.66 5.69
CA LEU A 159 -5.52 6.88 6.49
C LEU A 159 -6.26 8.08 5.91
N PHE A 160 -6.21 8.28 4.58
CA PHE A 160 -7.05 9.29 3.94
C PHE A 160 -8.55 9.02 4.17
N ALA A 161 -8.99 7.75 4.07
CA ALA A 161 -10.39 7.39 4.36
C ALA A 161 -10.79 7.64 5.82
N THR A 162 -9.95 7.29 6.80
CA THR A 162 -10.21 7.58 8.22
C THR A 162 -10.24 9.09 8.47
N GLY A 163 -9.37 9.88 7.84
CA GLY A 163 -9.40 11.35 7.90
C GLY A 163 -10.66 11.99 7.32
N ILE A 164 -11.38 11.31 6.42
CA ILE A 164 -12.70 11.74 5.93
C ILE A 164 -13.82 11.32 6.91
N ILE A 165 -13.75 10.09 7.43
CA ILE A 165 -14.82 9.46 8.22
C ILE A 165 -14.86 9.98 9.67
N ASN A 166 -13.68 10.16 10.26
CA ASN A 166 -13.46 10.57 11.66
C ASN A 166 -12.52 11.79 11.73
N ALA A 167 -12.79 12.82 10.90
CA ALA A 167 -11.98 14.03 10.76
C ALA A 167 -11.64 14.78 12.07
N HIS A 168 -12.39 14.54 13.15
CA HIS A 168 -12.11 15.04 14.51
C HIS A 168 -10.90 14.38 15.20
N SER A 169 -10.35 13.29 14.64
CA SER A 169 -9.24 12.52 15.23
C SER A 169 -7.93 12.66 14.45
N CYS A 170 -7.98 12.77 13.13
CA CYS A 170 -6.84 12.97 12.25
C CYS A 170 -7.29 13.43 10.85
N GLY A 171 -6.37 13.93 10.04
CA GLY A 171 -6.64 14.34 8.65
C GLY A 171 -5.47 15.09 8.03
N LEU A 172 -5.68 15.68 6.85
CA LEU A 172 -4.66 16.35 6.04
C LEU A 172 -3.96 17.51 6.78
N GLY A 173 -4.69 18.23 7.65
CA GLY A 173 -4.16 19.29 8.51
C GLY A 173 -3.40 18.81 9.75
N GLY A 174 -3.14 17.50 9.88
CA GLY A 174 -2.43 16.89 11.01
C GLY A 174 -1.01 16.41 10.66
N GLY A 175 -0.60 15.32 11.29
CA GLY A 175 0.68 14.69 11.04
C GLY A 175 0.91 13.41 11.84
N SER A 176 1.66 12.47 11.27
CA SER A 176 1.75 11.08 11.72
C SER A 176 3.16 10.63 12.07
N VAL A 177 3.28 9.45 12.69
CA VAL A 177 4.54 8.71 12.80
C VAL A 177 4.32 7.31 12.25
N PHE A 178 4.99 6.99 11.16
CA PHE A 178 4.94 5.70 10.51
C PHE A 178 6.08 4.82 11.01
N VAL A 179 5.78 3.57 11.34
CA VAL A 179 6.77 2.51 11.58
C VAL A 179 6.48 1.40 10.57
N ILE A 180 7.44 1.15 9.70
CA ILE A 180 7.32 0.25 8.55
C ILE A 180 8.43 -0.80 8.67
N TYR A 181 8.09 -2.04 8.31
CA TYR A 181 9.05 -3.14 8.16
C TYR A 181 9.02 -3.61 6.71
N ASP A 182 10.15 -3.49 6.03
CA ASP A 182 10.34 -4.01 4.67
C ASP A 182 10.85 -5.45 4.77
N SER A 183 9.95 -6.41 4.54
CA SER A 183 10.27 -7.83 4.59
C SER A 183 11.00 -8.37 3.35
N GLU A 184 11.25 -7.55 2.33
CA GLU A 184 12.10 -7.90 1.19
C GLU A 184 13.56 -7.50 1.44
N LYS A 185 13.82 -6.49 2.29
CA LYS A 185 15.15 -6.07 2.73
C LYS A 185 15.57 -6.52 4.14
N ASP A 186 14.61 -6.95 4.98
CA ASP A 186 14.77 -7.15 6.44
C ASP A 186 15.12 -5.83 7.17
N GLU A 187 14.54 -4.72 6.72
CA GLU A 187 14.81 -3.37 7.21
C GLU A 187 13.61 -2.75 7.94
N TRP A 188 13.89 -1.90 8.93
CA TRP A 188 12.88 -1.04 9.57
C TRP A 188 13.04 0.40 9.12
N HIS A 189 11.92 1.05 8.80
CA HIS A 189 11.87 2.47 8.46
C HIS A 189 10.93 3.19 9.44
N ALA A 190 11.39 4.30 10.01
CA ALA A 190 10.57 5.22 10.79
C ALA A 190 10.49 6.56 10.06
N ILE A 191 9.28 7.06 9.83
CA ILE A 191 9.05 8.34 9.16
C ILE A 191 8.16 9.19 10.07
N ASN A 192 8.70 10.32 10.52
CA ASN A 192 8.02 11.29 11.37
C ASN A 192 7.54 12.46 10.50
N SER A 193 6.23 12.60 10.38
CA SER A 193 5.57 13.73 9.72
C SER A 193 4.62 14.45 10.67
N LYS A 194 4.93 14.46 11.98
CA LYS A 194 4.23 15.31 12.95
C LYS A 194 4.36 16.78 12.57
N ALA A 195 3.33 17.56 12.89
CA ALA A 195 3.35 18.99 12.67
C ALA A 195 4.47 19.68 13.46
N THR A 196 5.03 20.76 12.88
CA THR A 196 6.09 21.59 13.49
C THR A 196 5.56 22.97 13.87
N ALA A 197 6.24 23.66 14.79
CA ALA A 197 5.94 25.06 15.07
C ALA A 197 6.17 25.93 13.79
N PRO A 198 5.27 26.87 13.45
CA PRO A 198 5.49 27.76 12.30
C PRO A 198 6.68 28.70 12.53
N GLY A 199 7.28 29.19 11.43
CA GLY A 199 8.57 29.91 11.47
C GLY A 199 8.58 31.27 12.20
N ALA A 200 7.42 31.78 12.64
CA ALA A 200 7.31 32.99 13.46
C ALA A 200 6.77 32.72 14.88
N ALA A 201 6.73 31.46 15.32
CA ALA A 201 6.43 31.12 16.71
C ALA A 201 7.62 31.50 17.62
N SER A 202 7.31 31.98 18.82
CA SER A 202 8.26 32.30 19.89
C SER A 202 8.01 31.43 21.13
N GLU A 203 8.98 31.37 22.05
CA GLU A 203 8.82 30.65 23.32
C GLU A 203 7.71 31.25 24.20
N ASP A 204 7.57 32.59 24.18
CA ASP A 204 6.58 33.33 24.97
C ASP A 204 5.17 33.44 24.34
N LEU A 205 4.91 32.80 23.19
CA LEU A 205 3.71 33.00 22.35
C LEU A 205 2.37 32.93 23.12
N TYR A 206 2.29 32.06 24.13
CA TYR A 206 1.12 31.85 25.00
C TYR A 206 1.33 32.40 26.43
N VAL A 207 2.51 32.96 26.76
CA VAL A 207 2.92 33.35 28.12
C VAL A 207 2.61 34.83 28.40
N GLU A 208 2.76 35.71 27.40
CA GLU A 208 2.61 37.17 27.55
C GLU A 208 1.23 37.64 28.04
N ASP A 209 0.20 36.82 27.87
CA ASP A 209 -1.18 37.26 27.78
C ASP A 209 -2.11 36.22 28.40
N LYS A 210 -2.70 36.54 29.55
CA LYS A 210 -3.49 35.58 30.33
C LYS A 210 -4.79 35.17 29.65
N ASP A 211 -5.30 35.95 28.71
CA ASP A 211 -6.48 35.58 27.92
C ASP A 211 -6.11 34.60 26.79
N ARG A 212 -4.82 34.46 26.43
CA ARG A 212 -4.33 33.43 25.50
C ARG A 212 -4.27 32.03 26.11
N SER A 213 -4.42 31.85 27.42
CA SER A 213 -4.48 30.51 28.04
C SER A 213 -5.78 29.74 27.70
N TYR A 214 -6.69 30.33 26.91
CA TYR A 214 -7.80 29.63 26.25
C TYR A 214 -7.53 29.40 24.75
N ILE A 215 -6.60 30.15 24.16
CA ILE A 215 -6.24 30.18 22.73
C ILE A 215 -5.12 29.17 22.41
N GLU A 216 -4.31 28.77 23.40
CA GLU A 216 -3.38 27.62 23.31
C GLU A 216 -4.01 26.32 22.78
N HIS A 217 -5.33 26.18 22.90
CA HIS A 217 -6.09 25.01 22.44
C HIS A 217 -7.05 25.30 21.27
N LEU A 218 -7.21 26.56 20.83
CA LEU A 218 -8.27 26.98 19.89
C LEU A 218 -7.85 28.17 19.00
N GLY A 219 -8.22 28.10 17.72
CA GLY A 219 -7.94 29.13 16.72
C GLY A 219 -6.57 28.99 16.06
N GLY A 220 -6.25 29.92 15.16
CA GLY A 220 -5.07 29.82 14.27
C GLY A 220 -3.74 29.71 15.00
N MET A 221 -3.62 30.30 16.20
CA MET A 221 -2.39 30.27 17.01
C MET A 221 -2.04 28.87 17.54
N ALA A 222 -3.00 27.93 17.61
CA ALA A 222 -2.73 26.54 17.99
C ALA A 222 -2.34 25.65 16.80
N SER A 223 -2.29 26.20 15.57
CA SER A 223 -2.02 25.47 14.35
C SER A 223 -0.52 25.28 14.09
N GLY A 224 -0.06 24.03 14.13
CA GLY A 224 1.27 23.65 13.63
C GLY A 224 1.26 23.44 12.11
N VAL A 225 2.42 23.54 11.48
CA VAL A 225 2.62 23.25 10.05
C VAL A 225 2.26 21.78 9.77
N PRO A 226 1.23 21.45 8.97
CA PRO A 226 0.79 20.07 8.81
C PRO A 226 1.80 19.19 8.07
N GLY A 227 2.08 17.99 8.55
CA GLY A 227 3.01 17.06 7.89
C GLY A 227 2.34 15.86 7.19
N GLU A 228 1.03 15.65 7.37
CA GLU A 228 0.35 14.42 6.93
C GLU A 228 0.48 14.16 5.42
N VAL A 229 0.28 15.18 4.57
CA VAL A 229 0.29 15.00 3.11
C VAL A 229 1.69 14.66 2.59
N MET A 230 2.75 15.36 3.02
CA MET A 230 4.12 14.98 2.65
C MET A 230 4.53 13.62 3.23
N GLY A 231 4.09 13.29 4.45
CA GLY A 231 4.35 11.99 5.06
C GLY A 231 3.77 10.84 4.24
N LEU A 232 2.48 10.90 3.92
CA LEU A 232 1.77 9.90 3.12
C LEU A 232 2.30 9.83 1.67
N TRP A 233 2.65 10.96 1.07
CA TRP A 233 3.29 11.00 -0.25
C TRP A 233 4.67 10.36 -0.22
N GLU A 234 5.53 10.69 0.75
CA GLU A 234 6.91 10.19 0.77
C GLU A 234 7.00 8.69 1.09
N ILE A 235 6.13 8.15 1.96
CA ILE A 235 6.06 6.69 2.14
C ILE A 235 5.60 5.99 0.85
N HIS A 236 4.60 6.55 0.16
CA HIS A 236 4.11 5.99 -1.10
C HIS A 236 5.14 6.09 -2.23
N ARG A 237 5.84 7.23 -2.34
CA ARG A 237 6.85 7.48 -3.38
C ARG A 237 8.08 6.57 -3.23
N ARG A 238 8.42 6.16 -2.01
CA ARG A 238 9.56 5.26 -1.72
C ARG A 238 9.19 3.77 -1.72
N LEU A 239 8.02 3.44 -1.16
CA LEU A 239 7.65 2.06 -0.77
C LEU A 239 6.24 1.66 -1.22
N GLY A 240 5.49 2.53 -1.89
CA GLY A 240 4.26 2.18 -2.59
C GLY A 240 4.53 1.38 -3.87
N LYS A 241 3.47 0.79 -4.42
CA LYS A 241 3.51 -0.07 -5.61
C LYS A 241 2.47 0.32 -6.66
N LEU A 242 1.39 0.98 -6.25
CA LEU A 242 0.37 1.49 -7.17
C LEU A 242 0.71 2.90 -7.68
N PRO A 243 0.09 3.37 -8.77
CA PRO A 243 0.06 4.80 -9.10
C PRO A 243 -0.63 5.60 -7.98
N TRP A 244 -0.12 6.80 -7.69
CA TRP A 244 -0.68 7.70 -6.67
C TRP A 244 -2.17 8.00 -6.90
N SER A 245 -2.55 8.23 -8.17
CA SER A 245 -3.93 8.44 -8.58
C SER A 245 -4.83 7.22 -8.33
N ASP A 246 -4.31 6.00 -8.37
CA ASP A 246 -5.03 4.77 -8.04
C ASP A 246 -5.34 4.66 -6.53
N VAL A 247 -4.59 5.37 -5.69
CA VAL A 247 -4.77 5.44 -4.23
C VAL A 247 -5.68 6.63 -3.85
N VAL A 248 -5.34 7.85 -4.29
CA VAL A 248 -6.06 9.09 -3.89
C VAL A 248 -7.45 9.21 -4.50
N SER A 249 -7.69 8.67 -5.70
CA SER A 249 -9.03 8.72 -6.33
C SER A 249 -10.13 8.06 -5.50
N LEU A 250 -9.78 7.11 -4.64
CA LEU A 250 -10.73 6.49 -3.70
C LEU A 250 -11.24 7.51 -2.66
N SER A 251 -10.39 8.44 -2.21
CA SER A 251 -10.74 9.51 -1.27
C SER A 251 -11.60 10.59 -1.91
N ILE A 252 -11.27 11.00 -3.15
CA ILE A 252 -12.11 11.92 -3.94
C ILE A 252 -13.52 11.33 -4.08
N LYS A 253 -13.60 10.07 -4.50
CA LYS A 253 -14.85 9.33 -4.63
C LYS A 253 -15.60 9.23 -3.30
N LEU A 254 -14.92 8.93 -2.20
CA LEU A 254 -15.51 8.83 -0.86
C LEU A 254 -16.10 10.16 -0.37
N CYS A 255 -15.45 11.30 -0.68
CA CYS A 255 -16.00 12.63 -0.39
C CYS A 255 -17.20 13.00 -1.27
N GLN A 256 -17.26 12.50 -2.51
CA GLN A 256 -18.34 12.78 -3.47
C GLN A 256 -19.58 11.92 -3.23
N GLU A 257 -19.44 10.60 -3.12
CA GLU A 257 -20.56 9.71 -2.78
C GLU A 257 -21.02 9.97 -1.33
N GLY A 258 -20.07 10.15 -0.42
CA GLY A 258 -20.29 10.52 0.98
C GLY A 258 -20.00 9.38 1.96
N VAL A 259 -19.88 9.73 3.25
CA VAL A 259 -19.60 8.79 4.35
C VAL A 259 -20.76 8.72 5.35
N PRO A 260 -21.07 7.54 5.92
CA PRO A 260 -22.07 7.42 6.97
C PRO A 260 -21.55 8.05 8.28
N LEU A 261 -22.28 9.04 8.79
CA LEU A 261 -21.92 9.80 10.00
C LEU A 261 -21.72 8.86 11.20
N THR A 262 -20.50 8.77 11.72
CA THR A 262 -20.16 7.87 12.83
C THR A 262 -20.67 8.42 14.16
N LYS A 263 -20.84 7.54 15.18
CA LYS A 263 -21.21 7.95 16.54
C LYS A 263 -20.18 8.92 17.14
N ALA A 264 -18.89 8.70 16.86
CA ALA A 264 -17.79 9.55 17.34
C ALA A 264 -17.80 10.93 16.65
N MET A 265 -17.88 10.97 15.32
CA MET A 265 -17.94 12.23 14.57
C MET A 265 -19.20 13.03 14.91
N ARG A 266 -20.36 12.36 15.09
CA ARG A 266 -21.59 13.02 15.57
C ARG A 266 -21.40 13.63 16.97
N PHE A 267 -20.68 12.97 17.87
CA PHE A 267 -20.39 13.50 19.19
C PHE A 267 -19.48 14.74 19.10
N ALA A 268 -18.38 14.67 18.34
CA ALA A 268 -17.44 15.77 18.17
C ALA A 268 -18.07 17.03 17.54
N VAL A 269 -18.95 16.88 16.54
CA VAL A 269 -19.70 18.02 15.98
C VAL A 269 -20.71 18.57 17.00
N ARG A 270 -21.35 17.71 17.81
CA ARG A 270 -22.28 18.14 18.87
C ARG A 270 -21.62 18.86 20.05
N THR A 271 -20.31 18.66 20.29
CA THR A 271 -19.58 19.36 21.35
C THR A 271 -19.20 20.82 21.01
N LYS A 272 -19.59 21.33 19.83
CA LYS A 272 -19.57 22.77 19.49
C LYS A 272 -18.21 23.49 19.64
N LEU A 273 -17.10 22.79 19.35
CA LEU A 273 -15.79 23.43 19.14
C LEU A 273 -15.66 24.12 17.76
N ILE A 274 -16.74 24.15 16.98
CA ILE A 274 -16.84 24.85 15.70
C ILE A 274 -17.17 26.32 15.99
N SER A 275 -16.31 27.25 15.58
CA SER A 275 -16.58 28.69 15.73
C SER A 275 -17.84 29.09 14.93
N GLU A 276 -18.58 30.10 15.42
CA GLU A 276 -19.85 30.53 14.80
C GLU A 276 -19.70 30.83 13.29
N LYS A 277 -18.54 31.38 12.95
CA LYS A 277 -18.04 31.71 11.61
C LYS A 277 -17.92 30.49 10.69
N HIS A 278 -17.28 29.42 11.14
CA HIS A 278 -17.05 28.21 10.34
C HIS A 278 -18.24 27.23 10.32
N LYS A 279 -19.38 27.54 10.95
CA LYS A 279 -20.58 26.67 10.89
C LYS A 279 -21.01 26.31 9.46
N GLN A 280 -20.80 27.20 8.49
CA GLN A 280 -21.13 26.95 7.08
C GLN A 280 -20.24 25.89 6.44
N ASP A 281 -18.98 25.75 6.88
CA ASP A 281 -18.09 24.68 6.41
C ASP A 281 -18.51 23.31 6.95
N PHE A 282 -19.10 23.30 8.15
CA PHE A 282 -19.70 22.11 8.77
C PHE A 282 -21.17 21.88 8.39
N ALA A 283 -21.77 22.70 7.52
CA ALA A 283 -23.16 22.56 7.08
C ALA A 283 -23.56 21.13 6.62
N PRO A 284 -22.70 20.32 5.96
CA PRO A 284 -23.02 18.93 5.62
C PRO A 284 -23.42 18.05 6.83
N TYR A 285 -22.96 18.36 8.05
CA TYR A 285 -23.26 17.61 9.27
C TYR A 285 -24.59 18.01 9.95
N PHE A 286 -25.17 19.15 9.58
CA PHE A 286 -26.43 19.65 10.15
C PHE A 286 -27.62 19.38 9.24
N ASP A 287 -28.82 19.31 9.81
CA ASP A 287 -30.08 19.29 9.07
C ASP A 287 -30.68 20.71 8.90
N GLU A 288 -31.85 20.79 8.26
CA GLU A 288 -32.57 22.04 7.97
C GLU A 288 -32.99 22.83 9.22
N LYS A 289 -32.92 22.21 10.41
CA LYS A 289 -33.24 22.85 11.71
C LYS A 289 -31.98 23.31 12.45
N GLY A 290 -30.79 23.05 11.90
CA GLY A 290 -29.51 23.27 12.56
C GLY A 290 -29.15 22.19 13.60
N ASP A 291 -29.85 21.05 13.59
CA ASP A 291 -29.54 19.92 14.46
C ASP A 291 -28.50 18.99 13.81
N VAL A 292 -27.61 18.38 14.60
CA VAL A 292 -26.60 17.47 14.05
C VAL A 292 -27.27 16.16 13.61
N LYS A 293 -27.16 15.84 12.31
CA LYS A 293 -27.78 14.70 11.63
C LYS A 293 -27.63 13.37 12.41
N PRO A 294 -28.57 12.41 12.28
CA PRO A 294 -28.49 11.13 12.97
C PRO A 294 -27.30 10.28 12.52
N VAL A 295 -26.89 9.34 13.37
CA VAL A 295 -25.81 8.38 13.06
C VAL A 295 -26.23 7.55 11.85
N GLY A 296 -25.33 7.41 10.87
CA GLY A 296 -25.61 6.73 9.60
C GLY A 296 -26.13 7.64 8.47
N SER A 297 -26.48 8.90 8.73
CA SER A 297 -26.73 9.87 7.64
C SER A 297 -25.51 10.02 6.74
N LEU A 298 -25.74 10.08 5.43
CA LEU A 298 -24.68 10.23 4.43
C LEU A 298 -24.18 11.68 4.40
N ILE A 299 -22.89 11.88 4.61
CA ILE A 299 -22.23 13.20 4.63
C ILE A 299 -21.32 13.32 3.41
N GLN A 300 -21.64 14.24 2.51
CA GLN A 300 -20.84 14.57 1.34
C GLN A 300 -19.97 15.80 1.62
N LEU A 301 -18.73 15.78 1.14
CA LEU A 301 -17.71 16.79 1.43
C LEU A 301 -17.08 17.33 0.13
N PRO A 302 -17.85 18.04 -0.72
CA PRO A 302 -17.41 18.46 -2.05
C PRO A 302 -16.27 19.50 -2.04
N LYS A 303 -16.09 20.27 -0.94
CA LYS A 303 -14.89 21.10 -0.74
C LYS A 303 -13.64 20.21 -0.62
N LEU A 304 -13.66 19.26 0.32
CA LEU A 304 -12.56 18.32 0.57
C LEU A 304 -12.26 17.42 -0.64
N ALA A 305 -13.26 17.07 -1.46
CA ALA A 305 -13.05 16.38 -2.73
C ALA A 305 -12.17 17.17 -3.71
N LYS A 306 -12.26 18.50 -3.74
CA LYS A 306 -11.36 19.37 -4.53
C LYS A 306 -9.96 19.42 -3.94
N THR A 307 -9.82 19.44 -2.62
CA THR A 307 -8.53 19.33 -1.93
C THR A 307 -7.82 18.01 -2.28
N PHE A 308 -8.55 16.89 -2.27
CA PHE A 308 -8.01 15.60 -2.71
C PHE A 308 -7.69 15.54 -4.21
N GLN A 309 -8.42 16.27 -5.07
CA GLN A 309 -8.07 16.41 -6.49
C GLN A 309 -6.74 17.15 -6.65
N ALA A 310 -6.55 18.29 -5.98
CA ALA A 310 -5.27 19.01 -5.99
C ALA A 310 -4.10 18.13 -5.50
N ILE A 311 -4.29 17.37 -4.42
CA ILE A 311 -3.29 16.41 -3.90
C ILE A 311 -3.04 15.24 -4.85
N LEU A 312 -4.03 14.83 -5.67
CA LEU A 312 -3.86 13.80 -6.70
C LEU A 312 -3.01 14.32 -7.87
N ASP A 313 -3.26 15.56 -8.29
CA ASP A 313 -2.58 16.20 -9.42
C ASP A 313 -1.15 16.63 -9.06
N ASP A 314 -0.95 17.19 -7.86
CA ASP A 314 0.35 17.48 -7.25
C ASP A 314 0.29 17.42 -5.71
N PRO A 315 0.90 16.42 -5.04
CA PRO A 315 0.97 16.33 -3.58
C PRO A 315 1.59 17.55 -2.90
N THR A 316 2.48 18.27 -3.59
CA THR A 316 3.16 19.45 -3.07
C THR A 316 2.29 20.71 -3.11
N SER A 317 1.16 20.70 -3.84
CA SER A 317 0.20 21.82 -3.90
C SER A 317 -0.54 22.09 -2.58
N PHE A 318 -0.46 21.18 -1.61
CA PHE A 318 -0.90 21.45 -0.23
C PHE A 318 0.04 22.45 0.50
N TYR A 319 1.26 22.61 0.00
CA TYR A 319 2.36 23.36 0.62
C TYR A 319 2.82 24.55 -0.24
N ASN A 320 2.80 24.40 -1.56
CA ASN A 320 3.02 25.50 -2.51
C ASN A 320 1.73 25.86 -3.29
N GLY A 321 1.78 26.91 -4.11
CA GLY A 321 0.68 27.24 -5.03
C GLY A 321 -0.50 27.98 -4.38
N SER A 322 -1.74 27.53 -4.65
CA SER A 322 -2.97 28.21 -4.21
C SER A 322 -3.56 27.62 -2.93
N LEU A 323 -3.69 26.30 -2.82
CA LEU A 323 -4.27 25.64 -1.64
C LEU A 323 -3.46 25.95 -0.37
N ALA A 324 -2.13 26.06 -0.49
CA ALA A 324 -1.29 26.57 0.58
C ALA A 324 -1.69 28.00 1.04
N LYS A 325 -1.97 28.92 0.10
CA LYS A 325 -2.39 30.30 0.42
C LYS A 325 -3.79 30.34 1.04
N ASP A 326 -4.69 29.46 0.61
CA ASP A 326 -6.02 29.32 1.21
C ASP A 326 -5.88 28.87 2.69
N ILE A 327 -5.03 27.87 2.96
CA ILE A 327 -4.68 27.41 4.32
C ILE A 327 -4.03 28.53 5.15
N VAL A 328 -3.13 29.33 4.56
CA VAL A 328 -2.53 30.51 5.23
C VAL A 328 -3.60 31.52 5.63
N ALA A 329 -4.54 31.82 4.73
CA ALA A 329 -5.60 32.79 4.96
C ALA A 329 -6.55 32.33 6.07
N ASP A 330 -7.04 31.09 6.02
CA ASP A 330 -7.92 30.50 7.05
C ASP A 330 -7.26 30.58 8.45
N ILE A 331 -5.96 30.26 8.55
CA ILE A 331 -5.21 30.29 9.82
C ILE A 331 -4.99 31.72 10.34
N GLN A 332 -4.68 32.68 9.46
CA GLN A 332 -4.53 34.10 9.83
C GLN A 332 -5.87 34.78 10.12
N GLU A 333 -6.97 34.23 9.62
CA GLU A 333 -8.32 34.73 9.87
C GLU A 333 -8.91 34.21 11.21
N GLU A 334 -8.47 33.05 11.72
CA GLU A 334 -8.83 32.53 13.05
C GLU A 334 -7.81 32.86 14.17
N GLY A 335 -6.84 33.75 13.94
CA GLY A 335 -5.91 34.22 14.98
C GLY A 335 -5.02 35.36 14.48
N LYS A 336 -4.70 36.35 15.35
CA LYS A 336 -3.92 37.57 15.00
C LYS A 336 -2.44 37.27 14.73
N LEU A 337 -2.19 36.51 13.68
CA LEU A 337 -0.91 35.94 13.30
C LEU A 337 -0.27 36.77 12.16
N PRO A 338 0.96 37.30 12.32
CA PRO A 338 1.59 38.13 11.29
C PRO A 338 1.86 37.37 9.98
N SER A 339 1.82 38.08 8.86
CA SER A 339 1.72 37.50 7.51
C SER A 339 2.92 36.65 7.03
N CYS A 340 4.01 36.59 7.79
CA CYS A 340 5.26 35.88 7.47
C CYS A 340 5.28 34.38 7.83
N ILE A 341 4.20 33.84 8.37
CA ILE A 341 4.18 32.54 9.09
C ILE A 341 4.43 31.29 8.24
N PHE A 342 4.22 31.37 6.93
CA PHE A 342 4.39 30.25 5.98
C PHE A 342 5.31 30.61 4.80
N THR A 343 6.34 31.43 5.02
CA THR A 343 7.40 31.68 4.01
C THR A 343 8.33 30.46 3.82
N CYS A 344 8.09 29.36 4.53
CA CYS A 344 8.76 28.06 4.39
C CYS A 344 7.75 26.90 4.43
N LEU A 345 6.82 26.89 3.47
CA LEU A 345 6.16 25.68 2.97
C LEU A 345 6.74 25.28 1.60
#